data_AF-A0A5C4LR94-F1
#
_entry.id   AF-A0A5C4LR94-F1
#
_cell.length_a   1.000
_cell.length_b   1.000
_cell.length_c   1.000
_cell.angle_alpha   90.00
_cell.angle_beta   90.00
_cell.angle_gamma   90.00
#
_symmetry.space_group_name_H-M   'P 1'
#
loop_
_entity.id
_entity.type
_entity.pdbx_description
1 polymer ?
#
loop_
_entity_poly.entity_id
_entity_poly.type
_entity_poly.pdbx_seq_one_letter_code
_entity_poly.pdbx_strand_id
1 'polypeptide(L)'
;MELGVTSEHAGKRPASIRKPARLAHLRVDPRGYPIIATVDQAPGHVDFGSLSEKRKLALATFDLCAVCGLPFAAELRWQVSFEESSAKSKSFISNEAPVHEVCGLYAAQVCPFVSSPYARLGDQIRKGMKRPGVVFLTGFQQTKRVFGGRSGLQNSEFVLHFENSEAERSHRLSSAADAAEAYQQALDNELEIKIDDVEQELTNLLTSLTATEGEDSGSVMAGAAWFIGGAFCPGVGKVQGMERFARDSMYTTIARRVLEPEFAKEFEETNDIYARVAVRWLNSRRHLPKILANWRSVASSRMRHGRPSLKDAREPVAHKKAKRKLQNAARRRNRR
;
A
#
# COMPACT_ATOMS: atom_id res chain seq x y z
N MET A 1 -9.34 -30.33 36.11
CA MET A 1 -10.19 -30.35 34.90
C MET A 1 -9.44 -29.57 33.83
N GLU A 2 -8.49 -30.24 33.18
CA GLU A 2 -7.67 -29.65 32.11
C GLU A 2 -8.49 -29.68 30.82
N LEU A 3 -8.94 -28.51 30.36
CA LEU A 3 -9.55 -28.37 29.04
C LEU A 3 -8.41 -28.50 28.01
N GLY A 4 -8.24 -29.71 27.50
CA GLY A 4 -7.39 -29.98 26.34
C GLY A 4 -7.92 -29.23 25.12
N VAL A 5 -7.37 -28.05 24.85
CA VAL A 5 -7.57 -27.35 23.58
C VAL A 5 -6.81 -28.15 22.53
N THR A 6 -7.52 -29.02 21.80
CA THR A 6 -6.96 -29.71 20.64
C THR A 6 -6.48 -28.66 19.64
N SER A 7 -5.23 -28.78 19.18
CA SER A 7 -4.57 -27.78 18.32
C SER A 7 -5.06 -27.78 16.87
N GLU A 8 -6.33 -28.13 16.62
CA GLU A 8 -6.94 -28.18 15.29
C GLU A 8 -7.22 -26.77 14.70
N HIS A 9 -6.91 -25.70 15.43
CA HIS A 9 -7.15 -24.32 15.01
C HIS A 9 -5.87 -23.53 14.64
N ALA A 10 -4.70 -24.19 14.60
CA ALA A 10 -3.51 -23.59 14.00
C ALA A 10 -3.70 -23.56 12.47
N GLY A 11 -3.46 -22.39 11.84
CA GLY A 11 -3.71 -22.15 10.41
C GLY A 11 -3.24 -23.30 9.50
N LYS A 12 -4.04 -23.60 8.47
CA LYS A 12 -3.72 -24.67 7.53
C LYS A 12 -2.37 -24.39 6.87
N ARG A 13 -1.54 -25.42 6.72
CA ARG A 13 -0.25 -25.28 6.02
C ARG A 13 -0.52 -24.75 4.61
N PRO A 14 0.26 -23.78 4.09
CA PRO A 14 0.02 -23.19 2.77
C PRO A 14 -0.11 -24.23 1.65
N ALA A 15 0.70 -25.29 1.72
CA ALA A 15 0.69 -26.39 0.75
C ALA A 15 -0.64 -27.17 0.70
N SER A 16 -1.47 -27.07 1.75
CA SER A 16 -2.79 -27.73 1.81
C SER A 16 -3.94 -26.86 1.30
N ILE A 17 -3.68 -25.58 0.98
CA ILE A 17 -4.65 -24.67 0.40
C ILE A 17 -4.32 -24.49 -1.08
N ARG A 18 -5.29 -24.76 -1.95
CA ARG A 18 -5.16 -24.46 -3.40
C ARG A 18 -4.79 -22.99 -3.54
N LYS A 19 -3.67 -22.69 -4.21
CA LYS A 19 -3.25 -21.30 -4.48
C LYS A 19 -4.16 -20.68 -5.57
N PRO A 20 -4.49 -19.38 -5.49
CA PRO A 20 -5.12 -18.66 -6.61
C PRO A 20 -4.18 -18.66 -7.82
N ALA A 21 -4.75 -18.66 -9.02
CA ALA A 21 -3.97 -18.58 -10.27
C ALA A 21 -3.06 -17.34 -10.29
N ARG A 22 -3.54 -16.22 -9.72
CA ARG A 22 -2.78 -14.96 -9.61
C ARG A 22 -1.51 -15.05 -8.78
N LEU A 23 -1.35 -16.07 -7.93
CA LEU A 23 -0.12 -16.27 -7.15
C LEU A 23 0.88 -17.21 -7.84
N ALA A 24 0.56 -17.75 -9.01
CA ALA A 24 1.40 -18.76 -9.67
C ALA A 24 2.79 -18.24 -10.07
N HIS A 25 2.91 -16.96 -10.38
CA HIS A 25 4.17 -16.32 -10.76
C HIS A 25 5.07 -16.00 -9.55
N LEU A 26 4.52 -16.00 -8.33
CA LEU A 26 5.29 -15.68 -7.14
C LEU A 26 6.25 -16.82 -6.78
N ARG A 27 7.42 -16.43 -6.28
CA ARG A 27 8.34 -17.38 -5.63
C ARG A 27 7.73 -17.89 -4.34
N VAL A 28 8.15 -19.09 -3.94
CA VAL A 28 7.67 -19.78 -2.74
C VAL A 28 8.87 -20.01 -1.83
N ASP A 29 8.72 -19.71 -0.54
CA ASP A 29 9.76 -19.95 0.45
C ASP A 29 9.88 -21.46 0.79
N PRO A 30 10.94 -21.89 1.51
CA PRO A 30 11.11 -23.30 1.88
C PRO A 30 9.97 -23.90 2.71
N ARG A 31 9.12 -23.08 3.32
CA ARG A 31 7.96 -23.52 4.12
C ARG A 31 6.68 -23.66 3.27
N GLY A 32 6.72 -23.26 2.01
CA GLY A 32 5.59 -23.31 1.09
C GLY A 32 4.77 -22.02 1.00
N TYR A 33 5.18 -20.93 1.66
CA TYR A 33 4.48 -19.65 1.59
C TYR A 33 4.89 -18.89 0.32
N PRO A 34 3.93 -18.37 -0.48
CA PRO A 34 4.28 -17.42 -1.53
C PRO A 34 4.88 -16.16 -0.90
N ILE A 35 5.96 -15.66 -1.50
CA ILE A 35 6.62 -14.43 -1.09
C ILE A 35 5.85 -13.27 -1.73
N ILE A 36 5.02 -12.62 -0.92
CA ILE A 36 4.07 -11.62 -1.40
C ILE A 36 4.75 -10.29 -1.73
N ALA A 37 4.12 -9.48 -2.58
CA ALA A 37 4.74 -8.28 -3.15
C ALA A 37 5.17 -7.21 -2.12
N THR A 38 4.51 -7.13 -0.96
CA THR A 38 4.84 -6.19 0.13
C THR A 38 5.88 -6.68 1.12
N VAL A 39 6.19 -7.97 1.17
CA VAL A 39 7.11 -8.52 2.17
C VAL A 39 8.48 -7.90 2.01
N ASP A 40 9.08 -7.54 3.15
CA ASP A 40 10.42 -6.98 3.15
C ASP A 40 11.47 -8.05 2.80
N GLN A 41 12.49 -7.63 2.06
CA GLN A 41 13.54 -8.54 1.60
C GLN A 41 14.91 -7.89 1.83
N ALA A 42 15.85 -8.72 2.24
CA ALA A 42 17.27 -8.40 2.31
C ALA A 42 18.06 -9.46 1.52
N PRO A 43 19.33 -9.24 1.19
CA PRO A 43 20.13 -10.23 0.48
C PRO A 43 20.09 -11.61 1.15
N GLY A 44 19.54 -12.60 0.46
CA GLY A 44 19.36 -13.96 0.97
C GLY A 44 18.31 -14.15 2.08
N HIS A 45 17.54 -13.11 2.44
CA HIS A 45 16.57 -13.17 3.53
C HIS A 45 15.22 -12.54 3.17
N VAL A 46 14.14 -13.22 3.55
CA VAL A 46 12.76 -12.77 3.36
C VAL A 46 12.12 -12.64 4.74
N ASP A 47 11.71 -11.42 5.10
CA ASP A 47 11.13 -11.13 6.40
C ASP A 47 9.60 -11.06 6.32
N PHE A 48 8.95 -12.21 6.53
CA PHE A 48 7.49 -12.30 6.59
C PHE A 48 6.86 -11.57 7.78
N GLY A 49 7.66 -11.10 8.75
CA GLY A 49 7.21 -10.28 9.86
C GLY A 49 7.15 -8.78 9.55
N SER A 50 7.68 -8.36 8.40
CA SER A 50 7.81 -6.95 8.02
C SER A 50 7.21 -6.66 6.65
N LEU A 51 6.61 -5.47 6.51
CA LEU A 51 6.10 -4.95 5.24
C LEU A 51 6.93 -3.74 4.83
N SER A 52 7.45 -3.75 3.60
CA SER A 52 8.32 -2.69 3.10
C SER A 52 7.53 -1.47 2.63
N GLU A 53 7.78 -0.30 3.23
CA GLU A 53 7.22 0.98 2.76
C GLU A 53 7.66 1.32 1.33
N LYS A 54 8.87 0.89 0.94
CA LYS A 54 9.39 1.07 -0.42
C LYS A 54 8.55 0.30 -1.43
N ARG A 55 8.28 -0.98 -1.16
CA ARG A 55 7.37 -1.80 -1.96
C ARG A 55 5.97 -1.21 -1.99
N LYS A 56 5.44 -0.73 -0.87
CA LYS A 56 4.12 -0.06 -0.81
C LYS A 56 4.04 1.19 -1.68
N LEU A 57 5.11 1.99 -1.79
CA LEU A 57 5.13 3.14 -2.71
C LEU A 57 5.01 2.68 -4.16
N ALA A 58 5.75 1.64 -4.56
CA ALA A 58 5.66 1.09 -5.91
C ALA A 58 4.23 0.57 -6.18
N LEU A 59 3.67 -0.24 -5.29
CA LEU A 59 2.31 -0.77 -5.40
C LEU A 59 1.26 0.35 -5.51
N ALA A 60 1.39 1.42 -4.72
CA ALA A 60 0.51 2.59 -4.80
C ALA A 60 0.64 3.36 -6.11
N THR A 61 1.87 3.46 -6.64
CA THR A 61 2.18 4.18 -7.89
C THR A 61 1.56 3.49 -9.09
N PHE A 62 1.65 2.16 -9.13
CA PHE A 62 1.19 1.33 -10.24
C PHE A 62 -0.21 0.73 -10.03
N ASP A 63 -0.85 0.99 -8.89
CA ASP A 63 -2.17 0.47 -8.49
C ASP A 63 -2.26 -1.07 -8.55
N LEU A 64 -1.32 -1.69 -7.82
CA LEU A 64 -1.10 -3.13 -7.77
C LEU A 64 -1.54 -3.72 -6.42
N CYS A 65 -1.91 -4.99 -6.45
CA CYS A 65 -2.24 -5.77 -5.27
C CYS A 65 -1.02 -6.00 -4.37
N ALA A 66 -1.20 -5.77 -3.06
CA ALA A 66 -0.15 -5.99 -2.07
C ALA A 66 0.32 -7.44 -1.91
N VAL A 67 -0.51 -8.40 -2.33
CA VAL A 67 -0.18 -9.83 -2.25
C VAL A 67 0.48 -10.30 -3.54
N CYS A 68 -0.22 -10.20 -4.66
CA CYS A 68 0.22 -10.78 -5.93
C CYS A 68 1.02 -9.82 -6.81
N GLY A 69 1.06 -8.51 -6.54
CA GLY A 69 1.78 -7.56 -7.40
C GLY A 69 1.17 -7.36 -8.80
N LEU A 70 -0.01 -7.92 -9.08
CA LEU A 70 -0.77 -7.71 -10.31
C LEU A 70 -1.70 -6.49 -10.19
N PRO A 71 -2.07 -5.83 -11.30
CA PRO A 71 -2.92 -4.64 -11.27
C PRO A 71 -4.34 -4.95 -10.78
N PHE A 72 -4.97 -3.96 -10.15
CA PHE A 72 -6.39 -4.06 -9.76
C PHE A 72 -7.35 -4.03 -10.94
N ALA A 73 -7.00 -3.33 -12.03
CA ALA A 73 -7.93 -3.03 -13.11
C ALA A 73 -9.26 -2.48 -12.55
N ALA A 74 -10.38 -3.11 -12.88
CA ALA A 74 -11.72 -2.74 -12.41
C ALA A 74 -12.13 -3.38 -11.08
N GLU A 75 -11.27 -4.18 -10.45
CA GLU A 75 -11.62 -4.88 -9.21
C GLU A 75 -11.59 -3.96 -7.99
N LEU A 76 -12.32 -4.39 -6.95
CA LEU A 76 -12.30 -3.75 -5.64
C LEU A 76 -10.94 -3.91 -4.97
N ARG A 77 -10.57 -2.90 -4.20
CA ARG A 77 -9.38 -2.84 -3.35
C ARG A 77 -9.77 -3.29 -1.96
N TRP A 78 -9.46 -4.54 -1.62
CA TRP A 78 -9.85 -5.14 -0.34
C TRP A 78 -8.87 -4.79 0.76
N GLN A 79 -9.41 -4.61 1.97
CA GLN A 79 -8.65 -4.31 3.18
C GLN A 79 -9.12 -5.21 4.32
N VAL A 80 -8.16 -5.65 5.14
CA VAL A 80 -8.43 -6.42 6.35
C VAL A 80 -8.65 -5.45 7.52
N SER A 81 -9.66 -5.71 8.34
CA SER A 81 -9.90 -5.00 9.59
C SER A 81 -10.41 -5.95 10.68
N PHE A 82 -10.23 -5.55 11.93
CA PHE A 82 -10.70 -6.33 13.10
C PHE A 82 -11.80 -5.60 13.88
N GLU A 83 -12.21 -4.42 13.42
CA GLU A 83 -13.23 -3.59 14.04
C GLU A 83 -14.46 -3.51 13.13
N GLU A 84 -15.63 -3.85 13.67
CA GLU A 84 -16.88 -3.83 12.92
C GLU A 84 -17.27 -2.41 12.45
N SER A 85 -16.94 -1.39 13.25
CA SER A 85 -17.15 0.03 12.88
C SER A 85 -16.36 0.41 11.63
N SER A 86 -15.12 -0.08 11.52
CA SER A 86 -14.27 0.12 10.34
C SER A 86 -14.84 -0.60 9.12
N ALA A 87 -15.31 -1.85 9.29
CA ALA A 87 -15.89 -2.65 8.22
C ALA A 87 -17.19 -2.04 7.65
N LYS A 88 -17.98 -1.35 8.47
CA LYS A 88 -19.22 -0.65 8.08
C LYS A 88 -19.00 0.78 7.57
N SER A 89 -17.78 1.30 7.64
CA SER A 89 -17.48 2.66 7.22
C SER A 89 -17.46 2.78 5.70
N LYS A 90 -17.99 3.89 5.17
CA LYS A 90 -17.89 4.22 3.73
C LYS A 90 -16.45 4.47 3.26
N SER A 91 -15.54 4.73 4.20
CA SER A 91 -14.13 4.97 3.94
C SER A 91 -13.25 4.37 5.05
N PHE A 92 -12.11 3.85 4.67
CA PHE A 92 -11.19 3.20 5.60
C PHE A 92 -9.76 3.65 5.33
N ILE A 93 -9.02 4.00 6.39
CA ILE A 93 -7.60 4.34 6.30
C ILE A 93 -6.82 3.18 6.90
N SER A 94 -5.97 2.56 6.08
CA SER A 94 -5.09 1.46 6.45
C SER A 94 -3.64 1.86 6.25
N ASN A 95 -2.73 1.34 7.08
CA ASN A 95 -1.29 1.38 6.79
C ASN A 95 -0.84 0.19 5.92
N GLU A 96 -1.75 -0.71 5.56
CA GLU A 96 -1.52 -1.79 4.60
C GLU A 96 -2.04 -1.42 3.22
N ALA A 97 -1.29 -1.81 2.19
CA ALA A 97 -1.71 -1.64 0.80
C ALA A 97 -2.87 -2.61 0.48
N PRO A 98 -3.83 -2.22 -0.37
CA PRO A 98 -4.99 -3.05 -0.67
C PRO A 98 -4.63 -4.34 -1.40
N VAL A 99 -5.53 -5.32 -1.35
CA VAL A 99 -5.39 -6.63 -2.01
C VAL A 99 -6.59 -6.96 -2.89
N HIS A 100 -6.47 -7.89 -3.84
CA HIS A 100 -7.64 -8.49 -4.49
C HIS A 100 -8.41 -9.36 -3.49
N GLU A 101 -9.70 -9.57 -3.75
CA GLU A 101 -10.58 -10.39 -2.88
C GLU A 101 -9.99 -11.76 -2.59
N VAL A 102 -9.68 -12.51 -3.66
CA VAL A 102 -9.14 -13.87 -3.59
C VAL A 102 -7.79 -13.91 -2.88
N CYS A 103 -6.97 -12.86 -3.02
CA CYS A 103 -5.68 -12.76 -2.35
C CYS A 103 -5.83 -12.51 -0.84
N GLY A 104 -6.76 -11.63 -0.45
CA GLY A 104 -7.07 -11.38 0.96
C GLY A 104 -7.67 -12.60 1.64
N LEU A 105 -8.59 -13.30 0.97
CA LEU A 105 -9.21 -14.53 1.48
C LEU A 105 -8.22 -15.70 1.55
N TYR A 106 -7.30 -15.81 0.60
CA TYR A 106 -6.18 -16.76 0.70
C TYR A 106 -5.33 -16.46 1.94
N ALA A 107 -4.96 -15.20 2.15
CA ALA A 107 -4.21 -14.78 3.33
C ALA A 107 -4.98 -15.09 4.63
N ALA A 108 -6.31 -14.94 4.64
CA ALA A 108 -7.16 -15.31 5.77
C ALA A 108 -7.16 -16.80 6.10
N GLN A 109 -6.73 -17.66 5.18
CA GLN A 109 -6.56 -19.10 5.45
C GLN A 109 -5.15 -19.48 5.89
N VAL A 110 -4.13 -18.87 5.30
CA VAL A 110 -2.74 -19.32 5.47
C VAL A 110 -1.92 -18.47 6.44
N CYS A 111 -2.26 -17.19 6.60
CA CYS A 111 -1.52 -16.30 7.50
C CYS A 111 -1.88 -16.66 8.94
N PRO A 112 -0.91 -17.06 9.80
CA PRO A 112 -1.21 -17.42 11.19
C PRO A 112 -1.88 -16.30 11.97
N PHE A 113 -1.56 -15.04 11.64
CA PHE A 113 -2.16 -13.88 12.31
C PHE A 113 -3.64 -13.68 11.94
N VAL A 114 -3.98 -13.84 10.66
CA VAL A 114 -5.35 -13.62 10.15
C VAL A 114 -6.24 -14.85 10.33
N SER A 115 -5.69 -16.06 10.17
CA SER A 115 -6.45 -17.31 10.21
C SER A 115 -6.80 -17.79 11.63
N SER A 116 -5.93 -17.57 12.62
CA SER A 116 -6.15 -18.07 13.98
C SER A 116 -6.89 -17.05 14.85
N PRO A 117 -8.12 -17.33 15.31
CA PRO A 117 -8.85 -16.46 16.24
C PRO A 117 -8.01 -16.17 17.48
N TYR A 118 -8.03 -14.92 17.94
CA TYR A 118 -7.27 -14.49 19.12
C TYR A 118 -5.75 -14.67 19.03
N ALA A 119 -5.21 -14.75 17.80
CA ALA A 119 -3.77 -14.73 17.58
C ALA A 119 -3.11 -13.59 18.37
N ARG A 120 -1.98 -13.91 19.01
CA ARG A 120 -1.24 -12.93 19.79
C ARG A 120 -0.37 -12.10 18.86
N LEU A 121 -0.40 -10.79 19.09
CA LEU A 121 0.45 -9.83 18.41
C LEU A 121 1.88 -9.94 18.96
N GLY A 122 2.85 -9.95 18.04
CA GLY A 122 4.27 -10.14 18.33
C GLY A 122 5.12 -8.87 18.28
N ASP A 123 4.58 -7.76 17.77
CA ASP A 123 5.32 -6.49 17.74
C ASP A 123 5.58 -5.96 19.15
N GLN A 124 6.63 -5.15 19.29
CA GLN A 124 7.11 -4.68 20.60
C GLN A 124 6.03 -3.95 21.42
N ILE A 125 5.07 -3.31 20.74
CA ILE A 125 4.08 -2.43 21.36
C ILE A 125 2.84 -3.22 21.78
N ARG A 126 2.42 -4.20 20.97
CA ARG A 126 1.23 -5.01 21.21
C ARG A 126 1.57 -6.42 21.71
N LYS A 127 2.81 -6.68 22.12
CA LYS A 127 3.29 -8.00 22.51
C LYS A 127 2.33 -8.65 23.52
N GLY A 128 1.75 -9.77 23.14
CA GLY A 128 0.83 -10.54 23.98
C GLY A 128 -0.64 -10.10 23.94
N MET A 129 -0.96 -8.96 23.32
CA MET A 129 -2.36 -8.58 23.03
C MET A 129 -2.98 -9.60 22.09
N LYS A 130 -4.23 -9.96 22.34
CA LYS A 130 -5.02 -10.84 21.48
C LYS A 130 -5.84 -9.98 20.52
N ARG A 131 -5.82 -10.30 19.23
CA ARG A 131 -6.78 -9.70 18.30
C ARG A 131 -8.21 -10.18 18.61
N PRO A 132 -9.26 -9.42 18.20
CA PRO A 132 -10.63 -9.93 18.16
C PRO A 132 -10.73 -11.25 17.36
N GLY A 133 -11.72 -12.09 17.69
CA GLY A 133 -11.93 -13.37 17.01
C GLY A 133 -12.42 -13.22 15.56
N VAL A 134 -13.16 -12.15 15.27
CA VAL A 134 -13.74 -11.87 13.94
C VAL A 134 -12.76 -11.07 13.09
N VAL A 135 -12.65 -11.44 11.82
CA VAL A 135 -11.94 -10.69 10.78
C VAL A 135 -12.96 -10.17 9.78
N PHE A 136 -12.79 -8.92 9.35
CA PHE A 136 -13.56 -8.34 8.27
C PHE A 136 -12.64 -8.09 7.08
N LEU A 137 -13.06 -8.50 5.89
CA LEU A 137 -12.47 -8.05 4.64
C LEU A 137 -13.48 -7.13 3.97
N THR A 138 -13.12 -5.89 3.67
CA THR A 138 -14.02 -4.93 3.01
C THR A 138 -13.42 -4.49 1.69
N GLY A 139 -14.20 -4.61 0.62
CA GLY A 139 -13.87 -4.20 -0.74
C GLY A 139 -14.30 -2.77 -1.01
N PHE A 140 -13.38 -1.95 -1.51
CA PHE A 140 -13.59 -0.55 -1.85
C PHE A 140 -13.42 -0.34 -3.35
N GLN A 141 -14.25 0.51 -3.95
CA GLN A 141 -14.14 0.83 -5.38
C GLN A 141 -12.79 1.45 -5.75
N GLN A 142 -12.19 2.21 -4.84
CA GLN A 142 -10.94 2.91 -5.12
C GLN A 142 -10.10 3.21 -3.88
N THR A 143 -8.79 3.29 -4.07
CA THR A 143 -7.92 4.06 -3.18
C THR A 143 -8.05 5.52 -3.53
N LYS A 144 -8.67 6.29 -2.64
CA LYS A 144 -8.94 7.72 -2.82
C LYS A 144 -7.68 8.56 -2.69
N ARG A 145 -6.81 8.19 -1.74
CA ARG A 145 -5.55 8.89 -1.49
C ARG A 145 -4.52 7.97 -0.84
N VAL A 146 -3.26 8.20 -1.15
CA VAL A 146 -2.11 7.65 -0.44
C VAL A 146 -1.24 8.79 0.07
N PHE A 147 -0.77 8.68 1.32
CA PHE A 147 0.04 9.71 1.97
C PHE A 147 0.94 9.14 3.07
N GLY A 148 2.08 9.79 3.31
CA GLY A 148 2.94 9.53 4.46
C GLY A 148 2.37 10.15 5.74
N GLY A 149 2.27 9.37 6.81
CA GLY A 149 1.78 9.80 8.12
C GLY A 149 2.43 9.00 9.23
N ARG A 150 2.34 9.47 10.48
CA ARG A 150 2.85 8.71 11.63
C ARG A 150 2.17 7.34 11.71
N SER A 151 2.93 6.30 12.01
CA SER A 151 2.37 4.99 12.31
C SER A 151 1.58 5.07 13.62
N GLY A 152 0.36 4.54 13.63
CA GLY A 152 -0.43 4.39 14.86
C GLY A 152 0.10 3.28 15.78
N LEU A 153 0.98 2.44 15.24
CA LEU A 153 1.68 1.40 15.98
C LEU A 153 3.02 1.97 16.47
N GLN A 154 3.93 2.31 15.56
CA GLN A 154 5.25 2.85 15.86
C GLN A 154 5.25 4.38 15.80
N ASN A 155 4.89 5.05 16.90
CA ASN A 155 4.70 6.52 16.93
C ASN A 155 5.91 7.35 16.43
N SER A 156 7.13 6.79 16.48
CA SER A 156 8.37 7.40 15.96
C SER A 156 8.53 7.31 14.45
N GLU A 157 7.79 6.41 13.79
CA GLU A 157 7.93 6.09 12.38
C GLU A 157 6.83 6.76 11.55
N PHE A 158 7.17 7.07 10.31
CA PHE A 158 6.21 7.47 9.29
C PHE A 158 6.05 6.33 8.29
N VAL A 159 4.81 5.98 7.98
CA VAL A 159 4.42 4.92 7.05
C VAL A 159 3.47 5.48 6.01
N LEU A 160 3.28 4.74 4.92
CA LEU A 160 2.24 5.02 3.95
C LEU A 160 0.87 4.60 4.49
N HIS A 161 -0.09 5.51 4.35
CA HIS A 161 -1.50 5.32 4.63
C HIS A 161 -2.28 5.30 3.33
N PHE A 162 -3.19 4.34 3.20
CA PHE A 162 -4.10 4.13 2.08
C PHE A 162 -5.52 4.46 2.54
N GLU A 163 -6.04 5.61 2.10
CA GLU A 163 -7.44 5.98 2.30
C GLU A 163 -8.26 5.38 1.15
N ASN A 164 -9.05 4.36 1.46
CA ASN A 164 -9.97 3.71 0.54
C ASN A 164 -11.38 4.25 0.75
N SER A 165 -12.18 4.34 -0.30
CA SER A 165 -13.53 4.91 -0.24
C SER A 165 -14.52 4.12 -1.08
N GLU A 166 -15.81 4.35 -0.82
CA GLU A 166 -16.92 3.70 -1.51
C GLU A 166 -16.87 2.18 -1.24
N ALA A 167 -16.99 1.84 0.05
CA ALA A 167 -17.18 0.46 0.47
C ALA A 167 -18.41 -0.13 -0.21
N GLU A 168 -18.24 -1.31 -0.80
CA GLU A 168 -19.30 -1.96 -1.58
C GLU A 168 -19.65 -3.34 -1.02
N ARG A 169 -18.65 -4.16 -0.74
CA ARG A 169 -18.82 -5.53 -0.26
C ARG A 169 -17.97 -5.77 0.97
N SER A 170 -18.41 -6.67 1.83
CA SER A 170 -17.63 -7.12 2.98
C SER A 170 -17.86 -8.59 3.29
N HIS A 171 -16.78 -9.28 3.68
CA HIS A 171 -16.83 -10.58 4.31
C HIS A 171 -16.65 -10.44 5.81
N ARG A 172 -17.49 -11.15 6.58
CA ARG A 172 -17.34 -11.29 8.03
C ARG A 172 -16.94 -12.72 8.33
N LEU A 173 -15.68 -12.91 8.71
CA LEU A 173 -15.08 -14.22 8.97
C LEU A 173 -14.97 -14.43 10.48
N SER A 174 -15.89 -15.20 11.05
CA SER A 174 -15.93 -15.52 12.48
C SER A 174 -15.27 -16.86 12.81
N SER A 175 -15.06 -17.70 11.79
CA SER A 175 -14.49 -19.02 11.91
C SER A 175 -13.57 -19.35 10.73
N ALA A 176 -12.79 -20.43 10.86
CA ALA A 176 -12.00 -20.96 9.74
C ALA A 176 -12.89 -21.53 8.61
N ALA A 177 -14.10 -21.98 8.93
CA ALA A 177 -15.07 -22.44 7.94
C ALA A 177 -15.60 -21.28 7.09
N ASP A 178 -15.94 -20.15 7.72
CA ASP A 178 -16.37 -18.93 7.02
C ASP A 178 -15.30 -18.47 6.01
N ALA A 179 -14.03 -18.49 6.44
CA ALA A 179 -12.90 -18.13 5.58
C ALA A 179 -12.70 -19.12 4.42
N ALA A 180 -12.91 -20.41 4.66
CA ALA A 180 -12.80 -21.44 3.64
C ALA A 180 -13.92 -21.33 2.59
N GLU A 181 -15.16 -21.12 3.02
CA GLU A 181 -16.31 -20.96 2.15
C GLU A 181 -16.18 -19.71 1.28
N ALA A 182 -15.90 -18.55 1.89
CA ALA A 182 -15.71 -17.29 1.15
C ALA A 182 -14.56 -17.41 0.14
N TYR A 183 -13.46 -18.06 0.52
CA TYR A 183 -12.34 -18.28 -0.40
C TYR A 183 -12.70 -19.20 -1.56
N GLN A 184 -13.42 -20.29 -1.32
CA GLN A 184 -13.84 -21.20 -2.39
C GLN A 184 -14.73 -20.46 -3.40
N GLN A 185 -15.68 -19.66 -2.92
CA GLN A 185 -16.50 -18.80 -3.78
C GLN A 185 -15.64 -17.81 -4.59
N ALA A 186 -14.61 -17.21 -3.99
CA ALA A 186 -13.71 -16.30 -4.69
C ALA A 186 -12.82 -17.02 -5.73
N LEU A 187 -12.42 -18.27 -5.47
CA LEU A 187 -11.69 -19.10 -6.43
C LEU A 187 -12.55 -19.49 -7.62
N ASP A 188 -13.80 -19.88 -7.38
CA ASP A 188 -14.72 -20.29 -8.45
C ASP A 188 -15.06 -19.11 -9.39
N ASN A 189 -14.94 -17.89 -8.88
CA ASN A 189 -15.13 -16.64 -9.63
C ASN A 189 -13.81 -15.94 -10.01
N GLU A 190 -12.65 -16.60 -9.86
CA GLU A 190 -11.35 -15.98 -10.16
C GLU A 190 -11.25 -15.71 -11.67
N LEU A 191 -11.15 -14.44 -12.03
CA LEU A 191 -10.91 -14.02 -13.40
C LEU A 191 -9.41 -13.95 -13.68
N GLU A 192 -9.00 -14.37 -14.88
CA GLU A 192 -7.64 -14.14 -15.37
C GLU A 192 -7.39 -12.63 -15.52
N ILE A 193 -6.31 -12.14 -14.90
CA ILE A 193 -5.85 -10.76 -15.12
C ILE A 193 -4.96 -10.77 -16.36
N LYS A 194 -5.45 -10.17 -17.44
CA LYS A 194 -4.64 -9.92 -18.63
C LYS A 194 -3.76 -8.71 -18.38
N ILE A 195 -2.45 -8.90 -18.47
CA ILE A 195 -1.45 -7.84 -18.39
C ILE A 195 -0.63 -7.82 -19.67
N ASP A 196 -0.18 -6.62 -20.08
CA ASP A 196 0.72 -6.49 -21.23
C ASP A 196 2.18 -6.81 -20.86
N ASP A 197 3.06 -6.89 -21.86
CA ASP A 197 4.47 -7.23 -21.66
C ASP A 197 5.18 -6.28 -20.69
N VAL A 198 4.80 -5.00 -20.67
CA VAL A 198 5.42 -4.00 -19.80
C VAL A 198 4.94 -4.17 -18.35
N GLU A 199 3.66 -4.44 -18.13
CA GLU A 199 3.13 -4.83 -16.82
C GLU A 199 3.74 -6.14 -16.33
N GLN A 200 3.91 -7.12 -17.20
CA GLN A 200 4.54 -8.39 -16.85
C GLN A 200 6.00 -8.19 -16.43
N GLU A 201 6.77 -7.38 -17.17
CA GLU A 201 8.15 -7.02 -16.83
C GLU A 201 8.20 -6.28 -15.48
N LEU A 202 7.29 -5.33 -15.25
CA LEU A 202 7.17 -4.58 -14.00
C LEU A 202 6.84 -5.48 -12.80
N THR A 203 5.85 -6.35 -12.93
CA THR A 203 5.46 -7.31 -11.88
C THR A 203 6.61 -8.27 -11.59
N ASN A 204 7.30 -8.77 -12.61
CA ASN A 204 8.45 -9.66 -12.44
C ASN A 204 9.59 -8.97 -11.68
N LEU A 205 9.92 -7.73 -12.02
CA LEU A 205 10.95 -6.96 -11.31
C LEU A 205 10.55 -6.72 -9.85
N LEU A 206 9.32 -6.26 -9.60
CA LEU A 206 8.83 -5.97 -8.25
C LEU A 206 8.79 -7.22 -7.34
N THR A 207 8.43 -8.37 -7.90
CA THR A 207 8.26 -9.64 -7.15
C THR A 207 9.50 -10.53 -7.20
N SER A 208 10.57 -10.10 -7.87
CA SER A 208 11.85 -10.81 -7.88
C SER A 208 12.46 -10.88 -6.49
N LEU A 209 13.21 -11.96 -6.23
CA LEU A 209 13.99 -12.11 -5.01
C LEU A 209 15.18 -11.14 -5.03
N THR A 210 15.48 -10.56 -3.88
CA THR A 210 16.75 -9.86 -3.67
C THR A 210 17.90 -10.84 -3.90
N ALA A 211 18.80 -10.50 -4.83
CA ALA A 211 20.01 -11.26 -5.08
C ALA A 211 20.89 -11.34 -3.82
N THR A 212 21.78 -12.34 -3.75
CA THR A 212 22.72 -12.52 -2.62
C THR A 212 23.64 -11.31 -2.43
N GLU A 213 23.88 -10.57 -3.50
CA GLU A 213 24.55 -9.29 -3.52
C GLU A 213 23.64 -8.30 -4.26
N GLY A 214 23.28 -7.20 -3.61
CA GLY A 214 22.46 -6.16 -4.24
C GLY A 214 21.46 -5.53 -3.29
N GLU A 215 20.65 -4.64 -3.87
CA GLU A 215 19.54 -4.01 -3.18
C GLU A 215 18.24 -4.79 -3.44
N ASP A 216 17.33 -4.76 -2.47
CA ASP A 216 15.97 -5.25 -2.61
C ASP A 216 15.29 -4.71 -3.87
N SER A 217 14.80 -5.61 -4.71
CA SER A 217 14.14 -5.26 -5.98
C SER A 217 12.96 -4.31 -5.79
N GLY A 218 12.23 -4.46 -4.68
CA GLY A 218 11.17 -3.55 -4.28
C GLY A 218 11.67 -2.16 -3.90
N SER A 219 12.84 -2.09 -3.27
CA SER A 219 13.53 -0.85 -2.93
C SER A 219 14.07 -0.11 -4.15
N VAL A 220 14.59 -0.83 -5.15
CA VAL A 220 15.00 -0.25 -6.44
C VAL A 220 13.77 0.20 -7.23
N MET A 221 12.72 -0.63 -7.29
CA MET A 221 11.45 -0.27 -7.92
C MET A 221 10.78 0.94 -7.26
N ALA A 222 10.96 1.16 -5.96
CA ALA A 222 10.49 2.37 -5.29
C ALA A 222 11.19 3.64 -5.81
N GLY A 223 12.47 3.56 -6.20
CA GLY A 223 13.19 4.64 -6.87
C GLY A 223 12.63 4.93 -8.27
N ALA A 224 12.32 3.90 -9.04
CA ALA A 224 11.66 4.05 -10.34
C ALA A 224 10.24 4.65 -10.20
N ALA A 225 9.46 4.16 -9.23
CA ALA A 225 8.17 4.69 -8.86
C ALA A 225 8.26 6.17 -8.41
N TRP A 226 9.32 6.51 -7.68
CA TRP A 226 9.61 7.89 -7.27
C TRP A 226 9.75 8.80 -8.49
N PHE A 227 10.54 8.40 -9.50
CA PHE A 227 10.75 9.17 -10.73
C PHE A 227 9.47 9.45 -11.50
N ILE A 228 8.59 8.45 -11.67
CA ILE A 228 7.40 8.64 -12.50
C ILE A 228 6.25 9.37 -11.77
N GLY A 229 6.37 9.64 -10.47
CA GLY A 229 5.45 10.51 -9.75
C GLY A 229 5.30 10.22 -8.26
N GLY A 230 5.82 9.11 -7.76
CA GLY A 230 5.80 8.75 -6.33
C GLY A 230 6.40 9.83 -5.43
N ALA A 231 7.39 10.60 -5.93
CA ALA A 231 7.97 11.76 -5.25
C ALA A 231 6.94 12.82 -4.80
N PHE A 232 5.79 12.88 -5.48
CA PHE A 232 4.75 13.88 -5.24
C PHE A 232 3.65 13.38 -4.29
N CYS A 233 3.78 12.14 -3.79
CA CYS A 233 2.95 11.62 -2.72
C CYS A 233 3.08 12.49 -1.46
N PRO A 234 1.97 13.03 -0.90
CA PRO A 234 2.04 13.89 0.28
C PRO A 234 2.73 13.21 1.46
N GLY A 235 3.79 13.81 1.99
CA GLY A 235 4.49 13.30 3.17
C GLY A 235 5.45 12.12 2.89
N VAL A 236 5.58 11.65 1.65
CA VAL A 236 6.40 10.48 1.31
C VAL A 236 7.87 10.62 1.70
N GLY A 237 8.45 11.82 1.60
CA GLY A 237 9.84 12.04 1.98
C GLY A 237 10.14 11.93 3.48
N LYS A 238 9.11 11.74 4.32
CA LYS A 238 9.25 11.42 5.74
C LYS A 238 9.07 9.94 6.04
N VAL A 239 8.51 9.17 5.11
CA VAL A 239 8.23 7.75 5.29
C VAL A 239 9.55 6.99 5.44
N GLN A 240 9.58 6.04 6.37
CA GLN A 240 10.78 5.26 6.65
C GLN A 240 11.34 4.60 5.38
N GLY A 241 12.65 4.72 5.20
CA GLY A 241 13.36 4.18 4.04
C GLY A 241 13.27 5.04 2.77
N MET A 242 12.53 6.16 2.79
CA MET A 242 12.41 7.10 1.67
C MET A 242 13.33 8.31 1.80
N GLU A 243 14.01 8.48 2.93
CA GLU A 243 14.82 9.67 3.23
C GLU A 243 15.91 9.89 2.18
N ARG A 244 16.49 8.80 1.65
CA ARG A 244 17.52 8.89 0.61
C ARG A 244 17.02 9.61 -0.65
N PHE A 245 15.79 9.30 -1.10
CA PHE A 245 15.20 9.89 -2.29
C PHE A 245 14.78 11.35 -2.05
N ALA A 246 14.41 11.69 -0.82
CA ALA A 246 14.01 13.03 -0.43
C ALA A 246 15.19 13.99 -0.21
N ARG A 247 16.33 13.47 0.28
CA ARG A 247 17.52 14.28 0.59
C ARG A 247 18.34 14.59 -0.65
N ASP A 248 18.44 13.64 -1.57
CA ASP A 248 19.17 13.85 -2.80
C ASP A 248 18.30 14.61 -3.82
N SER A 249 18.70 15.86 -4.07
CA SER A 249 18.02 16.74 -5.02
C SER A 249 17.95 16.18 -6.44
N MET A 250 18.85 15.26 -6.81
CA MET A 250 18.85 14.61 -8.11
C MET A 250 17.55 13.85 -8.34
N TYR A 251 17.09 13.04 -7.38
CA TYR A 251 15.86 12.25 -7.52
C TYR A 251 14.63 13.13 -7.71
N THR A 252 14.55 14.23 -6.97
CA THR A 252 13.45 15.20 -7.10
C THR A 252 13.52 15.96 -8.42
N THR A 253 14.72 16.29 -8.89
CA THR A 253 14.93 16.94 -10.19
C THR A 253 14.50 16.02 -11.33
N ILE A 254 14.93 14.76 -11.33
CA ILE A 254 14.50 13.75 -12.32
C ILE A 254 12.98 13.59 -12.29
N ALA A 255 12.38 13.42 -11.10
CA ALA A 255 10.94 13.23 -10.98
C ALA A 255 10.12 14.41 -11.55
N ARG A 256 10.64 15.64 -11.48
CA ARG A 256 10.02 16.81 -12.11
C ARG A 256 10.19 16.81 -13.62
N ARG A 257 11.37 16.43 -14.11
CA ARG A 257 11.67 16.38 -15.55
C ARG A 257 10.87 15.29 -16.26
N VAL A 258 10.61 14.15 -15.61
CA VAL A 258 9.73 13.06 -16.11
C VAL A 258 8.24 13.47 -16.19
N LEU A 259 7.88 14.68 -15.75
CA LEU A 259 6.56 15.26 -16.07
C LEU A 259 6.49 15.79 -17.51
N GLU A 260 7.64 16.07 -18.14
CA GLU A 260 7.77 16.49 -19.53
C GLU A 260 7.85 15.23 -20.44
N PRO A 261 6.91 15.03 -21.38
CA PRO A 261 6.86 13.81 -22.19
C PRO A 261 8.14 13.51 -22.96
N GLU A 262 8.78 14.53 -23.54
CA GLU A 262 10.03 14.36 -24.31
C GLU A 262 11.16 13.83 -23.42
N PHE A 263 11.31 14.40 -22.22
CA PHE A 263 12.33 13.93 -21.27
C PHE A 263 12.00 12.54 -20.72
N ALA A 264 10.72 12.23 -20.49
CA ALA A 264 10.32 10.89 -20.10
C ALA A 264 10.73 9.86 -21.16
N LYS A 265 10.64 10.19 -22.46
CA LYS A 265 11.05 9.29 -23.53
C LYS A 265 12.54 8.94 -23.50
N GLU A 266 13.41 9.89 -23.15
CA GLU A 266 14.86 9.64 -22.98
C GLU A 266 15.14 8.56 -21.92
N PHE A 267 14.28 8.44 -20.90
CA PHE A 267 14.42 7.42 -19.87
C PHE A 267 13.96 6.02 -20.32
N GLU A 268 13.32 5.86 -21.46
CA GLU A 268 13.05 4.52 -22.02
C GLU A 268 14.32 3.83 -22.52
N GLU A 269 15.39 4.59 -22.73
CA GLU A 269 16.67 4.08 -23.25
C GLU A 269 17.75 3.98 -22.16
N THR A 270 17.40 4.28 -20.90
CA THR A 270 18.37 4.19 -19.79
C THR A 270 18.84 2.75 -19.54
N ASN A 271 20.07 2.63 -19.04
CA ASN A 271 20.66 1.36 -18.61
C ASN A 271 20.03 0.82 -17.31
N ASP A 272 19.38 1.69 -16.52
CA ASP A 272 18.62 1.27 -15.34
C ASP A 272 17.31 0.59 -15.77
N ILE A 273 17.28 -0.74 -15.69
CA ILE A 273 16.11 -1.53 -16.10
C ILE A 273 14.83 -1.16 -15.34
N TYR A 274 14.92 -0.77 -14.06
CA TYR A 274 13.74 -0.43 -13.27
C TYR A 274 13.16 0.91 -13.70
N ALA A 275 14.02 1.92 -13.86
CA ALA A 275 13.61 3.23 -14.37
C ALA A 275 13.03 3.12 -15.79
N ARG A 276 13.70 2.36 -16.66
CA ARG A 276 13.23 2.07 -18.03
C ARG A 276 11.85 1.46 -18.05
N VAL A 277 11.61 0.41 -17.26
CA VAL A 277 10.31 -0.28 -17.22
C VAL A 277 9.21 0.60 -16.64
N ALA A 278 9.48 1.34 -15.57
CA ALA A 278 8.51 2.26 -14.99
C ALA A 278 8.09 3.37 -15.96
N VAL A 279 9.04 3.87 -16.75
CA VAL A 279 8.80 4.92 -17.74
C VAL A 279 8.10 4.38 -18.99
N ARG A 280 8.50 3.22 -19.50
CA ARG A 280 7.75 2.53 -20.58
C ARG A 280 6.32 2.25 -20.15
N TRP A 281 6.12 1.83 -18.90
CA TRP A 281 4.79 1.67 -18.33
C TRP A 281 4.04 2.99 -18.31
N LEU A 282 4.66 4.07 -17.81
CA LEU A 282 4.03 5.39 -17.77
C LEU A 282 3.58 5.86 -19.16
N ASN A 283 4.44 5.70 -20.17
CA ASN A 283 4.19 6.18 -21.54
C ASN A 283 3.25 5.28 -22.33
N SER A 284 3.14 3.99 -21.98
CA SER A 284 2.18 3.07 -22.63
C SER A 284 0.74 3.27 -22.16
N ARG A 285 0.50 3.92 -21.02
CA ARG A 285 -0.86 4.12 -20.50
C ARG A 285 -1.54 5.34 -21.10
N ARG A 286 -2.69 5.10 -21.74
CA ARG A 286 -3.65 6.17 -22.09
C ARG A 286 -4.24 6.86 -20.85
N HIS A 287 -4.46 6.09 -19.79
CA HIS A 287 -5.01 6.56 -18.53
C HIS A 287 -4.17 6.06 -17.36
N LEU A 288 -3.67 6.98 -16.55
CA LEU A 288 -2.91 6.64 -15.35
C LEU A 288 -3.86 6.26 -14.20
N PRO A 289 -3.42 5.39 -13.28
CA PRO A 289 -4.15 5.18 -12.03
C PRO A 289 -4.40 6.49 -11.32
N LYS A 290 -5.60 6.62 -10.73
CA LYS A 290 -6.09 7.88 -10.16
C LYS A 290 -5.12 8.49 -9.15
N ILE A 291 -4.46 7.67 -8.33
CA ILE A 291 -3.46 8.10 -7.36
C ILE A 291 -2.27 8.78 -8.05
N LEU A 292 -1.67 8.12 -9.05
CA LEU A 292 -0.53 8.66 -9.79
C LEU A 292 -0.92 9.90 -10.60
N ALA A 293 -2.08 9.88 -11.27
CA ALA A 293 -2.60 11.02 -12.01
C ALA A 293 -2.74 12.26 -11.11
N ASN A 294 -3.29 12.08 -9.90
CA ASN A 294 -3.45 13.16 -8.92
C ASN A 294 -2.09 13.70 -8.45
N TRP A 295 -1.14 12.82 -8.12
CA TRP A 295 0.22 13.21 -7.73
C TRP A 295 0.91 14.05 -8.80
N ARG A 296 0.88 13.58 -10.05
CA ARG A 296 1.47 14.28 -11.21
C ARG A 296 0.77 15.62 -11.46
N SER A 297 -0.56 15.68 -11.41
CA SER A 297 -1.34 16.92 -11.60
C SER A 297 -0.99 17.99 -10.57
N VAL A 298 -0.89 17.61 -9.29
CA VAL A 298 -0.47 18.52 -8.21
C VAL A 298 0.96 19.03 -8.45
N ALA A 299 1.86 18.18 -8.91
CA ALA A 299 3.24 18.54 -9.21
C ALA A 299 3.34 19.54 -10.38
N SER A 300 2.68 19.24 -11.50
CA SER A 300 2.63 20.13 -12.68
C SER A 300 2.02 21.49 -12.33
N SER A 301 1.01 21.52 -11.46
CA SER A 301 0.40 22.78 -11.01
C SER A 301 1.39 23.62 -10.18
N ARG A 302 2.17 23.00 -9.30
CA ARG A 302 3.23 23.69 -8.53
C ARG A 302 4.38 24.20 -9.39
N MET A 303 4.70 23.52 -10.49
CA MET A 303 5.73 23.98 -11.43
C MET A 303 5.27 25.22 -12.21
N ARG A 304 4.03 25.24 -12.68
CA ARG A 304 3.47 26.38 -13.45
C ARG A 304 3.29 27.65 -12.63
N HIS A 305 2.86 27.52 -11.38
CA HIS A 305 2.56 28.68 -10.53
C HIS A 305 3.75 29.16 -9.68
N GLY A 306 4.94 28.57 -9.90
CA GLY A 306 6.08 28.75 -9.00
C GLY A 306 5.77 28.21 -7.59
N ARG A 307 6.81 28.07 -6.76
CA ARG A 307 6.57 27.96 -5.32
C ARG A 307 5.88 29.27 -4.91
N PRO A 308 4.73 29.24 -4.20
CA PRO A 308 4.29 30.42 -3.48
C PRO A 308 5.51 30.87 -2.67
N SER A 309 5.92 32.12 -2.87
CA SER A 309 7.09 32.65 -2.18
C SER A 309 6.88 32.39 -0.69
N LEU A 310 7.90 31.93 0.04
CA LEU A 310 7.81 31.81 1.50
C LEU A 310 7.45 33.16 2.16
N LYS A 311 7.56 34.28 1.42
CA LYS A 311 7.04 35.60 1.82
C LYS A 311 5.50 35.65 1.90
N ASP A 312 4.79 34.91 1.04
CA ASP A 312 3.32 34.87 1.03
C ASP A 312 2.75 33.95 2.11
N ALA A 313 3.53 32.95 2.56
CA ALA A 313 3.14 32.06 3.66
C ALA A 313 3.23 32.71 5.06
N ARG A 314 3.77 33.94 5.17
CA ARG A 314 3.80 34.70 6.43
C ARG A 314 2.49 35.42 6.75
N GLU A 315 1.50 35.43 5.85
CA GLU A 315 0.14 35.88 6.18
C GLU A 315 -0.84 34.69 6.32
N PRO A 316 -0.91 34.07 7.52
CA PRO A 316 -2.26 33.88 8.09
C PRO A 316 -2.32 33.93 9.63
N VAL A 317 -1.24 34.30 10.34
CA VAL A 317 -1.29 34.36 11.82
C VAL A 317 -2.00 35.63 12.31
N ALA A 318 -1.77 36.77 11.65
CA ALA A 318 -2.43 38.03 11.99
C ALA A 318 -3.95 37.98 11.72
N HIS A 319 -4.36 37.46 10.57
CA HIS A 319 -5.78 37.36 10.21
C HIS A 319 -6.55 36.32 11.05
N LYS A 320 -5.90 35.20 11.44
CA LYS A 320 -6.47 34.25 12.41
C LYS A 320 -6.56 34.85 13.81
N LYS A 321 -5.58 35.64 14.28
CA LYS A 321 -5.67 36.36 15.56
C LYS A 321 -6.78 37.40 15.56
N ALA A 322 -6.96 38.15 14.47
CA ALA A 322 -8.05 39.13 14.34
C ALA A 322 -9.44 38.46 14.37
N LYS A 323 -9.63 37.37 13.61
CA LYS A 323 -10.90 36.61 13.60
C LYS A 323 -11.21 35.99 14.98
N ARG A 324 -10.19 35.49 15.70
CA ARG A 324 -10.33 34.94 17.06
C ARG A 324 -10.64 36.03 18.09
N LYS A 325 -10.08 37.25 17.94
CA LYS A 325 -10.44 38.43 18.76
C LYS A 325 -11.90 38.83 18.55
N LEU A 326 -12.37 38.89 17.30
CA LEU A 326 -13.77 39.22 16.97
C LEU A 326 -14.75 38.17 17.53
N GLN A 327 -14.45 36.88 17.39
CA GLN A 327 -15.28 35.81 17.95
C GLN A 327 -15.33 35.86 19.49
N ASN A 328 -14.22 36.16 20.15
CA ASN A 328 -14.19 36.31 21.61
C ASN A 328 -14.93 37.57 22.09
N ALA A 329 -14.87 38.67 21.33
CA ALA A 329 -15.64 39.88 21.63
C ALA A 329 -17.15 39.65 21.50
N ALA A 330 -17.59 38.93 20.45
CA ALA A 330 -18.99 38.55 20.27
C ALA A 330 -19.51 37.66 21.42
N ARG A 331 -18.71 36.68 21.86
CA ARG A 331 -19.05 35.83 23.02
C ARG A 331 -19.18 36.59 24.34
N ARG A 332 -18.44 37.70 24.52
CA ARG A 332 -18.55 38.56 25.70
C ARG A 332 -19.80 39.43 25.67
N ARG A 333 -20.27 39.86 24.49
CA ARG A 333 -21.52 40.62 24.36
C ARG A 333 -22.76 39.79 24.68
N ASN A 334 -22.76 38.50 24.36
CA ASN A 334 -23.89 37.60 24.66
C ASN A 334 -23.93 37.11 26.12
N ARG A 335 -23.03 37.56 26.99
CA ARG A 335 -22.97 37.17 28.42
C ARG A 335 -23.33 38.32 29.39
N ARG A 336 -23.69 39.48 28.87
CA ARG A 336 -24.22 40.62 29.64
C ARG A 336 -25.67 40.81 29.27
#